data_AF-A0A650CN85-F1
#
_entry.id   AF-A0A650CN85-F1
#
_cell.length_a   1.000
_cell.length_b   1.000
_cell.length_c   1.000
_cell.angle_alpha   90.00
_cell.angle_beta   90.00
_cell.angle_gamma   90.00
#
_symmetry.space_group_name_H-M   'P 1'
#
loop_
_entity.id
_entity.type
_entity.pdbx_description
1 polymer ?
#
loop_
_entity_poly.entity_id
_entity_poly.type
_entity_poly.pdbx_seq_one_letter_code
_entity_poly.pdbx_strand_id
1 'polypeptide(L)' 'MISELRNKVLFPAIEGIGFILIYLGFKTTGVESVVLGVIGLLVVVVSAGYFTRCKQTTNQTSNSQQQSPN' A
#
# COMPACT_ATOMS: atom_id res chain seq x y z
N MET A 1 -16.91 -0.11 -9.98
CA MET A 1 -16.91 -1.36 -9.19
C MET A 1 -15.69 -2.25 -9.46
N ILE A 2 -15.30 -2.55 -10.71
CA ILE A 2 -14.13 -3.42 -11.00
C ILE A 2 -12.80 -2.84 -10.49
N SER A 3 -12.62 -1.52 -10.57
CA SER A 3 -11.44 -0.80 -10.05
C SER A 3 -11.29 -0.88 -8.53
N GLU A 4 -12.41 -0.92 -7.81
CA GLU A 4 -12.47 -0.91 -6.34
C GLU A 4 -12.19 -2.31 -5.77
N LEU A 5 -12.73 -3.34 -6.43
CA LEU A 5 -12.45 -4.73 -6.11
C LEU A 5 -11.00 -5.09 -6.41
N ARG A 6 -10.45 -4.58 -7.53
CA ARG A 6 -9.04 -4.70 -7.85
C ARG A 6 -8.18 -4.05 -6.77
N ASN A 7 -8.48 -2.83 -6.31
CA ASN A 7 -7.73 -2.22 -5.20
C ASN A 7 -7.82 -3.01 -3.89
N LYS A 8 -8.97 -3.62 -3.57
CA LYS A 8 -9.13 -4.46 -2.36
C LYS A 8 -8.32 -5.75 -2.38
N VAL A 9 -8.09 -6.33 -3.55
CA VAL A 9 -7.34 -7.61 -3.70
C VAL A 9 -5.87 -7.36 -4.03
N LEU A 10 -5.57 -6.32 -4.80
CA LEU A 10 -4.21 -5.97 -5.23
C LEU A 10 -3.38 -5.45 -4.04
N PHE A 11 -4.01 -4.77 -3.08
CA PHE A 11 -3.33 -4.27 -1.87
C PHE A 11 -2.69 -5.40 -1.04
N PRO A 12 -3.44 -6.40 -0.53
CA PRO A 12 -2.83 -7.49 0.24
C PRO A 12 -1.85 -8.32 -0.60
N ALA A 13 -2.05 -8.41 -1.92
CA ALA A 13 -1.12 -9.09 -2.81
C ALA A 13 0.24 -8.35 -2.92
N ILE A 14 0.23 -7.04 -3.14
CA ILE A 14 1.44 -6.21 -3.22
C ILE A 14 2.16 -6.14 -1.88
N GLU A 15 1.40 -5.97 -0.78
CA GLU A 15 1.97 -5.94 0.56
C GLU A 15 2.61 -7.28 0.93
N GLY A 16 1.98 -8.39 0.56
CA GLY A 16 2.57 -9.74 0.71
C GLY A 16 3.88 -9.90 -0.06
N ILE A 17 3.98 -9.38 -1.29
CA ILE A 17 5.24 -9.37 -2.05
C ILE A 17 6.32 -8.55 -1.33
N GLY A 18 5.95 -7.40 -0.76
CA GLY A 18 6.85 -6.57 0.05
C GLY A 18 7.42 -7.35 1.25
N PHE A 19 6.57 -8.07 1.99
CA PHE A 19 7.01 -8.90 3.11
C PHE A 19 7.90 -10.07 2.68
N ILE A 20 7.61 -10.70 1.54
CA ILE A 20 8.45 -11.77 0.98
C ILE A 20 9.83 -11.23 0.62
N LEU A 21 9.92 -10.04 0.01
CA LEU A 21 11.20 -9.40 -0.31
C LEU A 21 12.01 -9.04 0.93
N ILE A 22 11.36 -8.54 1.98
CA ILE A 22 12.01 -8.28 3.27
C ILE A 22 12.54 -9.59 3.87
N TYR A 23 11.73 -10.66 3.88
CA TYR A 23 12.14 -11.97 4.38
C TYR A 23 13.31 -12.55 3.58
N LEU A 24 13.28 -12.45 2.25
CA LEU A 24 14.41 -12.84 1.40
C LEU A 24 15.65 -11.98 1.70
N GLY A 25 15.46 -10.67 1.95
CA GLY A 25 16.54 -9.79 2.40
C GLY A 25 17.22 -10.32 3.65
N PHE A 26 16.46 -10.68 4.69
CA PHE A 26 17.02 -11.26 5.92
C PHE A 26 17.65 -12.65 5.74
N LYS A 27 17.17 -13.44 4.77
CA LYS A 27 17.72 -14.77 4.47
C LYS A 27 19.01 -14.71 3.64
N THR A 28 19.17 -13.67 2.82
CA THR A 28 20.33 -13.49 1.94
C THR A 28 21.43 -12.80 2.72
N THR A 29 22.70 -13.20 2.51
CA THR A 29 23.85 -12.62 3.22
C THR A 29 24.62 -11.68 2.29
N GLY A 30 25.06 -10.53 2.78
CA GLY A 30 25.84 -9.56 2.01
C GLY A 30 25.01 -8.40 1.46
N VAL A 31 25.52 -7.71 0.43
CA VAL A 31 24.92 -6.47 -0.09
C VAL A 31 23.50 -6.68 -0.63
N GLU A 32 23.22 -7.87 -1.15
CA GLU A 32 21.90 -8.27 -1.68
C GLU A 32 20.82 -8.27 -0.58
N SER A 33 21.20 -8.57 0.67
CA SER A 33 20.33 -8.49 1.84
C SER A 33 19.76 -7.09 2.03
N VAL A 34 20.67 -6.10 1.97
CA VAL A 34 20.35 -4.69 2.19
C VAL A 34 19.48 -4.17 1.05
N VAL A 35 19.81 -4.52 -0.20
CA VAL A 35 19.05 -4.10 -1.38
C VAL A 35 17.62 -4.66 -1.33
N LEU A 36 17.46 -5.96 -1.06
CA LEU A 36 16.14 -6.59 -0.96
C LEU A 36 15.32 -6.05 0.22
N GLY A 37 15.96 -5.80 1.36
CA GLY A 37 15.31 -5.19 2.52
C GLY A 37 14.84 -3.76 2.25
N VAL A 38 15.67 -2.93 1.63
CA VAL A 38 15.32 -1.53 1.29
C VAL A 38 14.22 -1.47 0.23
N ILE A 39 14.29 -2.31 -0.81
CA ILE A 39 13.24 -2.39 -1.84
C ILE A 39 11.92 -2.86 -1.22
N GLY A 40 11.94 -3.92 -0.41
CA GLY A 40 10.75 -4.43 0.26
C GLY A 40 10.12 -3.40 1.19
N LEU A 41 10.93 -2.67 1.96
CA LEU A 41 10.46 -1.59 2.83
C LEU A 41 9.83 -0.43 2.02
N LEU A 42 10.46 -0.03 0.92
CA LEU A 42 9.93 1.02 0.03
C LEU A 42 8.57 0.65 -0.53
N VAL A 43 8.39 -0.60 -0.97
CA VAL A 43 7.10 -1.08 -1.49
C VAL A 43 6.00 -0.94 -0.43
N VAL A 44 6.26 -1.35 0.81
CA VAL A 44 5.30 -1.26 1.93
C VAL A 44 4.97 0.20 2.28
N VAL A 45 5.97 1.08 2.34
CA VAL A 45 5.76 2.50 2.67
C VAL A 45 4.95 3.21 1.57
N VAL A 46 5.27 2.96 0.31
CA VAL A 46 4.57 3.57 -0.83
C VAL A 46 3.14 3.04 -0.94
N SER A 47 2.90 1.73 -0.75
CA SER A 47 1.55 1.17 -0.76
C SER A 47 0.69 1.73 0.38
N ALA A 48 1.25 1.84 1.59
CA ALA A 48 0.58 2.44 2.74
C ALA A 48 0.28 3.94 2.55
N GLY A 49 1.23 4.69 1.98
CA GLY A 49 1.09 6.11 1.68
C GLY A 49 0.01 6.38 0.62
N TYR A 50 -0.01 5.60 -0.45
CA TYR A 50 -1.02 5.69 -1.51
C TYR A 50 -2.43 5.45 -0.97
N PHE A 51 -2.62 4.44 -0.11
CA PHE A 51 -3.92 4.14 0.48
C PHE A 51 -4.35 5.14 1.55
N THR A 52 -3.42 5.70 2.32
CA THR A 52 -3.70 6.81 3.25
C THR A 52 -4.32 7.99 2.50
N ARG A 53 -3.78 8.34 1.33
CA ARG A 53 -4.32 9.40 0.48
C ARG A 53 -5.70 9.06 -0.09
N CYS A 54 -5.93 7.80 -0.50
CA CYS A 54 -7.27 7.37 -0.92
C CYS A 54 -8.31 7.46 0.20
N LYS A 55 -7.98 7.05 1.43
CA LYS A 55 -8.89 7.18 2.59
C LYS A 55 -9.21 8.64 2.93
N GLN A 56 -8.26 9.53 2.73
CA GLN A 56 -8.44 10.95 3.02
C GLN A 56 -9.41 11.62 2.02
N THR A 57 -9.32 11.25 0.73
CA THR A 57 -10.26 11.72 -0.30
C THR A 57 -11.67 11.17 -0.10
N THR A 58 -11.83 9.89 0.27
CA THR A 58 -13.16 9.32 0.55
C THR A 58 -13.85 10.01 1.74
N ASN A 59 -13.12 10.33 2.81
CA ASN A 59 -13.68 11.02 3.97
C ASN A 59 -14.06 12.47 3.67
N GLN A 60 -13.32 13.17 2.80
CA GLN A 60 -13.69 14.52 2.38
C GLN A 60 -14.95 14.52 1.50
N THR A 61 -15.07 13.60 0.54
CA THR A 61 -16.27 13.51 -0.31
C THR A 61 -17.53 13.12 0.48
N SER A 62 -17.43 12.25 1.49
CA SER A 62 -18.56 11.92 2.37
C SER A 62 -19.04 13.14 3.17
N ASN A 63 -18.12 13.98 3.64
CA ASN A 63 -18.48 15.19 4.39
C ASN A 63 -19.07 16.28 3.48
N SER A 64 -18.58 16.41 2.25
CA SER A 64 -19.14 17.32 1.23
C SER A 64 -20.52 16.91 0.73
N GLN A 65 -20.84 15.61 0.68
CA GLN A 65 -22.20 15.14 0.33
C GLN A 65 -23.20 15.25 1.49
N GLN A 66 -22.73 15.31 2.74
CA GLN A 66 -23.60 15.54 3.89
C GLN A 66 -23.93 17.04 4.09
N GLN A 67 -23.21 17.93 3.41
CA GLN A 67 -23.36 19.39 3.47
C GLN A 67 -23.94 19.99 2.17
N SER A 68 -24.84 19.27 1.50
CA SER A 68 -25.79 19.88 0.56
C SER A 68 -27.24 19.65 1.01
N PRO A 69 -27.72 20.36 2.05
CA PRO A 69 -29.13 20.61 2.21
C PRO A 69 -29.52 21.80 1.32
N ASN A 70 -30.08 21.50 0.15
CA ASN A 70 -31.23 22.21 -0.44
C ASN A 70 -31.62 21.56 -1.76
#